data_AF-A0A0B2Q3J4-F1
#
_entry.id   AF-A0A0B2Q3J4-F1
#
_cell.length_a   1.000
_cell.length_b   1.000
_cell.length_c   1.000
_cell.angle_alpha   90.00
_cell.angle_beta   90.00
_cell.angle_gamma   90.00
#
_symmetry.space_group_name_H-M   'P 1'
#
loop_
_entity.id
_entity.type
_entity.pdbx_description
1 polymer ?
#
loop_
_entity_poly.entity_id
_entity_poly.type
_entity_poly.pdbx_seq_one_letter_code
_entity_poly.pdbx_strand_id
1 'polypeptide(L)'
;ENIHVLKALLRGFELASGLKINFAKSQFGIIGGGVNWALEAANILQCRQLDYPFLYLGIPIGANPSSQLVWEPLITKFKSKLAKWAQRDISMAGKITLINSVLNALPIYLLSFYK
;
A
#
# COMPACT_ATOMS: atom_id res chain seq x y z
N GLU A 1 -19.81 -1.20 -19.80
CA GLU A 1 -19.20 -2.27 -20.63
C GLU A 1 -17.86 -2.78 -20.08
N ASN A 2 -16.83 -1.94 -19.93
CA ASN A 2 -15.49 -2.37 -19.48
C ASN A 2 -15.45 -3.12 -18.13
N ILE A 3 -16.31 -2.77 -17.17
CA ILE A 3 -16.37 -3.44 -15.86
C ILE A 3 -16.84 -4.89 -15.97
N HIS A 4 -17.78 -5.20 -16.87
CA HIS A 4 -18.24 -6.57 -17.09
C HIS A 4 -17.14 -7.41 -17.75
N VAL A 5 -16.37 -6.83 -18.68
CA VAL A 5 -15.19 -7.48 -19.26
C VAL A 5 -14.15 -7.79 -18.19
N LEU A 6 -13.86 -6.84 -17.30
CA LEU A 6 -12.95 -7.07 -16.18
C LEU A 6 -13.44 -8.21 -15.28
N LYS A 7 -14.74 -8.24 -14.96
CA LYS A 7 -15.34 -9.34 -14.17
C LYS A 7 -15.18 -10.70 -14.87
N ALA A 8 -15.39 -10.75 -16.18
CA ALA A 8 -15.19 -11.97 -16.97
C ALA A 8 -13.72 -12.41 -17.00
N LEU A 9 -12.78 -11.47 -17.16
CA LEU A 9 -11.34 -11.74 -17.12
C LEU A 9 -10.91 -12.30 -15.76
N LEU A 10 -11.36 -11.68 -14.68
CA LEU A 10 -11.14 -12.14 -13.32
C LEU A 10 -11.65 -13.57 -13.13
N ARG A 11 -12.85 -13.88 -13.65
CA ARG A 11 -13.39 -15.24 -13.62
C ARG A 11 -12.56 -16.22 -14.47
N GLY A 12 -12.12 -15.79 -15.66
CA GLY A 12 -11.25 -16.58 -16.52
C GLY A 12 -9.92 -16.92 -15.83
N PHE A 13 -9.32 -15.96 -15.13
CA PHE A 13 -8.13 -16.17 -14.32
C PHE A 13 -8.36 -17.21 -13.21
N GLU A 14 -9.47 -17.13 -12.47
CA GLU A 14 -9.78 -18.14 -11.44
C GLU A 14 -9.87 -19.55 -12.02
N LEU A 15 -10.47 -19.69 -13.22
CA LEU A 15 -10.62 -20.97 -13.90
C LEU A 15 -9.28 -21.51 -14.42
N ALA A 16 -8.45 -20.65 -15.01
CA ALA A 16 -7.17 -21.05 -15.60
C ALA A 16 -6.09 -21.33 -14.54
N SER A 17 -6.06 -20.56 -13.45
CA SER A 17 -5.04 -20.68 -12.40
C SER A 17 -5.44 -21.62 -11.26
N GLY A 18 -6.74 -21.91 -11.10
CA GLY A 18 -7.28 -22.60 -9.92
C GLY A 18 -7.32 -21.75 -8.65
N LEU A 19 -6.88 -20.48 -8.71
CA LEU A 19 -6.92 -19.55 -7.58
C LEU A 19 -8.30 -18.91 -7.43
N LYS A 20 -8.54 -18.32 -6.25
CA LYS A 20 -9.76 -17.57 -5.94
C LYS A 20 -9.46 -16.13 -5.62
N ILE A 21 -10.26 -15.24 -6.19
CA ILE A 21 -10.16 -13.80 -5.92
C ILE A 21 -10.75 -13.54 -4.54
N ASN A 22 -10.00 -12.84 -3.71
CA ASN A 22 -10.45 -12.43 -2.39
C ASN A 22 -11.17 -11.07 -2.47
N PHE A 23 -12.45 -11.09 -2.81
CA PHE A 23 -13.27 -9.89 -2.92
C PHE A 23 -13.37 -9.07 -1.63
N ALA A 24 -13.19 -9.69 -0.46
CA ALA A 24 -13.16 -8.97 0.82
C ALA A 24 -11.90 -8.09 0.97
N LYS A 25 -10.78 -8.49 0.36
CA LYS A 25 -9.53 -7.70 0.30
C LYS A 25 -9.44 -6.82 -0.94
N SER A 26 -10.19 -7.12 -1.98
CA SER A 26 -10.24 -6.32 -3.20
C SER A 26 -11.06 -5.05 -3.01
N GLN A 27 -10.64 -3.98 -3.67
CA GLN A 27 -11.34 -2.71 -3.72
C GLN A 27 -11.30 -2.15 -5.15
N PHE A 28 -12.28 -1.34 -5.52
CA PHE A 28 -12.34 -0.66 -6.82
C PHE A 28 -12.42 0.85 -6.64
N GLY A 29 -11.56 1.59 -7.36
CA GLY A 29 -11.54 3.05 -7.34
C GLY A 29 -11.18 3.62 -8.70
N ILE A 30 -11.47 4.91 -8.87
CA ILE A 30 -11.11 5.70 -10.04
C ILE A 30 -10.40 6.97 -9.63
N ILE A 31 -9.51 7.46 -10.49
CA ILE A 31 -8.85 8.75 -10.32
C ILE A 31 -9.55 9.75 -11.24
N GLY A 32 -10.04 10.86 -10.69
CA GLY A 32 -10.63 11.96 -11.47
C GLY A 32 -12.03 11.69 -12.04
N GLY A 33 -12.72 10.62 -11.65
CA GLY A 33 -14.08 10.30 -12.11
C GLY A 33 -15.15 10.47 -11.02
N GLY A 34 -16.42 10.31 -11.41
CA GLY A 34 -17.57 10.48 -10.52
C GLY A 34 -17.74 9.35 -9.49
N VAL A 35 -17.95 9.72 -8.23
CA VAL A 35 -18.09 8.81 -7.07
C VAL A 35 -19.19 7.76 -7.28
N ASN A 36 -20.33 8.16 -7.87
CA ASN A 36 -21.46 7.27 -8.09
C ASN A 36 -21.12 6.11 -9.05
N TRP A 37 -20.35 6.38 -10.10
CA TRP A 37 -19.94 5.35 -11.05
C TRP A 37 -18.95 4.37 -10.41
N ALA A 38 -18.03 4.85 -9.57
CA ALA A 38 -17.09 3.99 -8.85
C ALA A 38 -17.83 3.01 -7.92
N LEU A 39 -18.88 3.48 -7.25
CA LEU A 39 -19.71 2.64 -6.39
C LEU A 39 -20.48 1.58 -7.20
N GLU A 40 -21.10 1.97 -8.31
CA GLU A 40 -21.76 1.02 -9.23
C GLU A 40 -20.80 -0.04 -9.75
N ALA A 41 -19.62 0.36 -10.19
CA ALA A 41 -18.60 -0.54 -10.67
C ALA A 41 -18.11 -1.50 -9.58
N ALA A 42 -17.89 -1.02 -8.35
CA ALA A 42 -17.53 -1.85 -7.20
C ALA A 42 -18.61 -2.90 -6.89
N ASN A 43 -19.89 -2.51 -6.96
CA ASN A 43 -21.02 -3.43 -6.78
C ASN A 43 -21.07 -4.50 -7.88
N ILE A 44 -20.84 -4.14 -9.15
CA ILE A 44 -20.76 -5.12 -10.25
C ILE A 44 -19.62 -6.11 -10.01
N LEU A 45 -18.45 -5.62 -9.57
CA LEU A 45 -17.28 -6.44 -9.26
C LEU A 45 -17.40 -7.20 -7.92
N GLN A 46 -18.46 -6.94 -7.13
CA GLN A 46 -18.68 -7.52 -5.81
C GLN A 46 -17.54 -7.24 -4.82
N CYS A 47 -16.91 -6.07 -4.91
CA CYS A 47 -15.85 -5.63 -4.01
C CYS A 47 -16.20 -4.28 -3.36
N ARG A 48 -15.39 -3.85 -2.40
CA ARG A 48 -15.60 -2.55 -1.73
C ARG A 48 -15.16 -1.39 -2.63
N GLN A 49 -15.78 -0.23 -2.48
CA GLN A 49 -15.22 0.99 -3.05
C GLN A 49 -13.87 1.30 -2.39
N LEU A 50 -12.93 1.84 -3.17
CA LEU A 50 -11.63 2.31 -2.72
C LEU A 50 -11.75 3.77 -2.30
N ASP A 51 -11.40 4.05 -1.05
CA ASP A 51 -11.32 5.40 -0.52
C ASP A 51 -9.95 6.02 -0.81
N TYR A 52 -9.89 7.33 -0.99
CA TYR A 52 -8.64 8.06 -1.17
C TYR A 52 -8.34 8.94 0.06
N PRO A 53 -7.08 9.03 0.50
CA PRO A 53 -5.92 8.24 0.05
C PRO A 53 -5.98 6.77 0.56
N PHE A 54 -5.36 5.85 -0.16
CA PHE A 54 -5.26 4.43 0.23
C PHE A 54 -3.83 3.95 0.34
N LEU A 55 -3.60 2.85 1.06
CA LEU A 55 -2.26 2.26 1.21
C LEU A 55 -2.03 1.17 0.14
N TYR A 56 -0.95 1.34 -0.64
CA TYR A 56 -0.45 0.31 -1.54
C TYR A 56 1.00 -0.02 -1.20
N LEU A 57 1.27 -1.27 -0.84
CA LEU A 57 2.61 -1.74 -0.39
C LEU A 57 3.23 -0.87 0.74
N GLY A 58 2.39 -0.23 1.55
CA GLY A 58 2.81 0.66 2.63
C GLY A 58 3.04 2.12 2.22
N ILE A 59 2.74 2.49 0.97
CA ILE A 59 2.81 3.85 0.45
C ILE A 59 1.39 4.42 0.35
N PRO A 60 1.11 5.62 0.92
CA PRO A 60 -0.20 6.24 0.78
C PRO A 60 -0.38 6.89 -0.61
N ILE A 61 -1.12 6.22 -1.47
CA ILE A 61 -1.45 6.66 -2.82
C ILE A 61 -2.56 7.71 -2.78
N GLY A 62 -2.39 8.79 -3.54
CA GLY A 62 -3.33 9.91 -3.57
C GLY A 62 -3.20 10.88 -2.38
N ALA A 63 -2.24 10.64 -1.47
CA ALA A 63 -1.91 11.60 -0.42
C ALA A 63 -0.95 12.68 -0.93
N ASN A 64 -1.05 13.90 -0.38
CA ASN A 64 -0.10 14.97 -0.68
C ASN A 64 1.27 14.62 -0.05
N PRO A 65 2.34 14.46 -0.86
CA PRO A 65 3.67 14.09 -0.35
C PRO A 65 4.26 15.16 0.58
N SER A 66 3.83 16.42 0.48
CA SER A 66 4.27 17.49 1.38
C SER A 66 3.55 17.46 2.73
N SER A 67 2.54 16.60 2.91
CA SER A 67 1.80 16.49 4.17
C SER A 67 2.58 15.68 5.22
N GLN A 68 2.63 16.18 6.45
CA GLN A 68 3.19 15.45 7.60
C GLN A 68 2.55 14.06 7.77
N LEU A 69 1.25 13.91 7.45
CA LEU A 69 0.51 12.66 7.61
C LEU A 69 1.13 11.50 6.80
N VAL A 70 1.80 11.80 5.68
CA VAL A 70 2.49 10.79 4.86
C VAL A 70 3.75 10.29 5.53
N TRP A 71 4.49 11.15 6.23
CA TRP A 71 5.80 10.84 6.81
C TRP A 71 5.74 10.37 8.27
N GLU A 72 4.70 10.73 9.02
CA GLU A 72 4.55 10.35 10.43
C GLU A 72 4.62 8.83 10.68
N PRO A 73 3.98 7.96 9.85
CA PRO A 73 4.12 6.51 10.01
C PRO A 73 5.55 6.02 9.80
N LEU A 74 6.29 6.64 8.88
CA LEU A 74 7.70 6.31 8.63
C LEU A 74 8.57 6.69 9.82
N ILE A 75 8.39 7.90 10.35
CA ILE A 75 9.10 8.40 11.54
C ILE A 75 8.82 7.49 12.75
N THR A 76 7.55 7.14 12.97
CA THR A 76 7.16 6.22 14.05
C THR A 76 7.79 4.84 13.88
N LYS A 77 7.86 4.32 12.64
CA LYS A 77 8.54 3.06 12.33
C LYS A 77 10.04 3.12 12.62
N PHE A 78 10.71 4.24 12.33
CA PHE A 78 12.11 4.44 12.71
C PHE A 78 12.31 4.46 14.22
N LYS A 79 11.52 5.25 14.95
CA LYS A 79 11.57 5.32 16.42
C LYS A 79 11.42 3.93 17.04
N SER A 80 10.44 3.15 16.58
CA SER A 80 10.21 1.79 17.10
C SER A 80 11.37 0.82 16.81
N LYS A 81 12.03 0.93 15.65
CA LYS A 81 13.21 0.11 15.31
C LYS A 81 14.42 0.51 16.15
N LEU A 82 14.69 1.81 16.27
CA LEU A 82 15.79 2.35 17.07
C LEU A 82 15.65 1.97 18.54
N ALA A 83 14.45 2.10 19.11
CA ALA A 83 14.18 1.70 20.50
C ALA A 83 14.50 0.21 20.72
N LYS A 84 14.08 -0.67 19.79
CA LYS A 84 14.36 -2.11 19.86
C LYS A 84 15.85 -2.44 19.75
N TRP A 85 16.61 -1.69 18.96
CA TRP A 85 18.06 -1.91 18.83
C TRP A 85 18.85 -1.31 19.99
N ALA A 86 18.33 -0.27 20.63
CA ALA A 86 18.91 0.29 21.84
C ALA A 86 18.81 -0.68 23.02
N GLN A 87 17.70 -1.40 23.14
CA GLN A 87 17.44 -2.37 24.22
C GLN A 87 18.11 -3.74 24.05
N ARG A 88 18.61 -4.06 22.86
CA ARG A 88 19.30 -5.33 22.60
C ARG A 88 20.79 -5.17 22.87
N ASP A 89 21.43 -6.26 23.29
CA ASP A 89 22.89 -6.37 23.43
C ASP A 89 23.60 -6.44 22.06
N ILE A 90 23.36 -5.44 21.22
CA ILE A 90 23.98 -5.29 19.92
C ILE A 90 25.23 -4.43 20.11
N SER A 91 26.36 -4.90 19.58
CA SER A 91 27.59 -4.12 19.54
C SER A 91 27.40 -2.80 18.79
N MET A 92 28.25 -1.81 19.06
CA MET A 92 28.21 -0.54 18.34
C MET A 92 28.31 -0.72 16.82
N ALA A 93 29.20 -1.63 16.38
CA ALA A 93 29.33 -1.99 14.97
C ALA A 93 28.02 -2.55 14.40
N GLY A 94 27.37 -3.49 15.12
CA GLY A 94 26.08 -4.04 14.70
C GLY A 94 24.97 -2.99 14.60
N LYS A 95 24.94 -2.02 15.52
CA LYS A 95 23.99 -0.89 15.46
C LYS A 95 24.22 -0.04 14.21
N ILE A 96 25.47 0.30 13.88
CA ILE A 96 25.82 1.05 12.66
C ILE A 96 25.41 0.27 11.40
N THR A 97 25.70 -1.03 11.35
CA THR A 97 25.30 -1.89 10.22
C THR A 97 23.78 -1.93 10.05
N LEU A 98 23.01 -2.04 11.14
CA LEU A 98 21.54 -2.03 11.10
C LEU A 98 20.98 -0.68 10.65
N ILE A 99 21.54 0.43 11.13
CA ILE A 99 21.18 1.77 10.65
C ILE A 99 21.41 1.85 9.13
N ASN A 100 22.59 1.47 8.66
CA ASN A 100 22.96 1.60 7.25
C ASN A 100 22.17 0.67 6.32
N SER A 101 21.86 -0.55 6.76
CA SER A 101 21.15 -1.54 5.93
C SER A 101 19.62 -1.38 5.96
N VAL A 102 19.04 -1.01 7.11
CA VAL A 102 17.58 -1.01 7.30
C VAL A 102 17.01 0.41 7.30
N LEU A 103 17.63 1.36 7.99
CA LEU A 103 17.07 2.72 8.07
C LEU A 103 17.29 3.52 6.79
N ASN A 104 18.37 3.27 6.04
CA ASN A 104 18.56 3.94 4.75
C ASN A 104 17.61 3.42 3.66
N ALA A 105 17.20 2.15 3.70
CA ALA A 105 16.36 1.56 2.66
C ALA A 105 14.90 2.06 2.70
N LEU A 106 14.33 2.26 3.89
CA LEU A 106 12.94 2.69 4.07
C LEU A 106 12.59 4.08 3.47
N PRO A 107 13.38 5.15 3.71
CA PRO A 107 13.11 6.46 3.16
C PRO A 107 13.44 6.49 1.66
N ILE A 108 14.48 5.76 1.21
CA ILE A 108 14.76 5.62 -0.23
C ILE A 108 13.57 4.98 -0.94
N TYR A 109 12.97 3.93 -0.38
CA TYR A 109 11.77 3.31 -0.93
C TYR A 109 10.62 4.31 -1.07
N LEU A 110 10.32 5.07 -0.01
CA LEU A 110 9.21 6.04 -0.03
C LEU A 110 9.49 7.23 -0.98
N LEU A 111 10.71 7.78 -0.95
CA LEU A 111 11.13 8.90 -1.81
C LEU A 111 11.21 8.51 -3.29
N SER A 112 11.53 7.24 -3.59
CA SER A 112 11.53 6.76 -4.98
C SER A 112 10.16 6.83 -5.65
N PHE A 113 9.08 6.82 -4.85
CA PHE A 113 7.71 6.89 -5.33
C PHE A 113 7.22 8.34 -5.52
N TYR A 114 7.57 9.25 -4.60
CA TYR A 114 7.11 10.66 -4.62
C TYR A 114 8.05 11.62 -5.35
N LYS A 115 8.96 11.09 -6.17
CA LYS A 115 9.99 11.85 -6.88
C LYS A 115 9.40 12.82 -7.90
#